data_AF-A0A9Q0NHI9-F1
#
_entry.id   AF-A0A9Q0NHI9-F1
#
_cell.length_a   1.000
_cell.length_b   1.000
_cell.length_c   1.000
_cell.angle_alpha   90.00
_cell.angle_beta   90.00
_cell.angle_gamma   90.00
#
_symmetry.space_group_name_H-M   'P 1'
#
loop_
_entity.id
_entity.type
_entity.pdbx_description
1 polymer ?
#
loop_
_entity_poly.entity_id
_entity_poly.type
_entity_poly.pdbx_seq_one_letter_code
_entity_poly.pdbx_strand_id
1 'polypeptide(L)'
;MKLFNLITQLSLLLTIWLSTQTVGACVSAKAANYVRRMITKDRVVIFSKTYCYYSDLAKEQFNKLNVPFVAIELDEREDGRVIQSILEEMTGSSTVPRVYIDGEFIGGGTDVFKLNKSGKLKEMLHIQK
;
A
#
# COMPACT_ATOMS: atom_id res chain seq x y z
N MET A 1 -45.28 -21.95 -29.54
CA MET A 1 -43.85 -22.28 -29.38
C MET A 1 -42.99 -21.01 -29.18
N LYS A 2 -43.35 -20.13 -28.23
CA LYS A 2 -42.59 -18.90 -27.90
C LYS A 2 -42.72 -18.50 -26.41
N LEU A 3 -42.74 -19.47 -25.49
CA LEU A 3 -42.87 -19.16 -24.04
C LEU A 3 -41.84 -19.85 -23.13
N PHE A 4 -40.95 -20.68 -23.66
CA PHE A 4 -39.98 -21.44 -22.85
C PHE A 4 -38.60 -20.80 -22.70
N ASN A 5 -38.36 -19.62 -23.30
CA ASN A 5 -37.01 -19.03 -23.43
C ASN A 5 -36.73 -17.81 -22.53
N LEU A 6 -37.66 -17.47 -21.61
CA LEU A 6 -37.51 -16.31 -20.72
C LEU A 6 -36.97 -16.68 -19.32
N ILE A 7 -37.19 -17.93 -18.89
CA ILE A 7 -36.84 -18.39 -17.53
C ILE A 7 -35.34 -18.74 -17.43
N THR A 8 -34.72 -19.16 -18.54
CA THR A 8 -33.28 -19.47 -18.60
C THR A 8 -32.40 -18.22 -18.56
N GLN A 9 -32.85 -17.11 -19.14
CA GLN A 9 -32.11 -15.83 -19.17
C GLN A 9 -31.99 -15.17 -17.78
N LEU A 10 -33.02 -15.31 -16.91
CA LEU A 10 -32.97 -14.78 -15.55
C LEU A 10 -32.01 -15.55 -14.62
N SER A 11 -31.89 -16.86 -14.80
CA SER A 11 -31.00 -17.70 -13.98
C SER A 11 -29.51 -17.47 -14.27
N LEU A 12 -29.16 -17.14 -15.52
CA LEU A 12 -27.79 -16.86 -15.94
C LEU A 12 -27.26 -15.53 -15.37
N LEU A 13 -28.14 -14.52 -15.27
CA LEU A 13 -27.82 -13.20 -14.69
C LEU A 13 -27.56 -13.28 -13.17
N LEU A 14 -28.26 -14.15 -12.44
CA LEU A 14 -28.06 -14.34 -11.00
C LEU A 14 -26.71 -15.04 -10.69
N THR A 15 -26.30 -16.01 -11.52
CA THR A 15 -25.00 -16.68 -11.36
C THR A 15 -23.80 -15.78 -11.67
N ILE A 16 -23.94 -14.82 -12.59
CA ILE A 16 -22.87 -13.86 -12.93
C ILE A 16 -22.67 -12.85 -11.79
N TRP A 17 -23.75 -12.46 -11.10
CA TRP A 17 -23.68 -11.52 -9.96
C TRP A 17 -23.10 -12.15 -8.69
N LEU A 18 -23.38 -13.44 -8.44
CA LEU A 18 -22.83 -14.15 -7.28
C LEU A 18 -21.34 -14.47 -7.44
N SER A 19 -20.88 -14.77 -8.65
CA SER A 19 -19.47 -15.07 -8.95
C SER A 19 -18.56 -13.83 -8.94
N THR A 20 -19.07 -12.67 -9.34
CA THR A 20 -18.30 -11.40 -9.29
C THR A 20 -18.00 -10.91 -7.88
N GLN A 21 -18.84 -11.23 -6.89
CA GLN A 21 -18.67 -10.74 -5.51
C GLN A 21 -17.54 -11.46 -4.75
N THR A 22 -17.24 -12.72 -5.11
CA THR A 22 -16.23 -13.54 -4.43
C THR A 22 -14.79 -13.18 -4.79
N VAL A 23 -14.54 -12.75 -6.04
CA VAL A 23 -13.19 -12.43 -6.53
C VAL A 23 -12.66 -11.11 -5.93
N GLY A 24 -13.51 -10.08 -5.80
CA GLY A 24 -13.11 -8.79 -5.25
C GLY A 24 -12.68 -8.86 -3.78
N ALA A 25 -13.42 -9.62 -2.96
CA ALA A 25 -13.10 -9.79 -1.54
C ALA A 25 -11.77 -10.56 -1.34
N CYS A 26 -11.51 -11.60 -2.14
CA CYS A 26 -10.26 -12.36 -2.08
C CYS A 26 -9.04 -11.50 -2.48
N VAL A 27 -9.17 -10.66 -3.52
CA VAL A 27 -8.09 -9.73 -3.93
C VAL A 27 -7.76 -8.73 -2.82
N SER A 28 -8.77 -8.13 -2.19
CA SER A 28 -8.56 -7.22 -1.05
C SER A 28 -7.86 -7.91 0.12
N ALA A 29 -8.29 -9.13 0.49
CA ALA A 29 -7.66 -9.90 1.57
C ALA A 29 -6.20 -10.26 1.27
N LYS A 30 -5.88 -10.67 0.03
CA LYS A 30 -4.51 -10.98 -0.39
C LYS A 30 -3.62 -9.74 -0.35
N ALA A 31 -4.11 -8.59 -0.84
CA ALA A 31 -3.39 -7.32 -0.81
C ALA A 31 -3.16 -6.84 0.64
N ALA A 32 -4.16 -6.96 1.52
CA ALA A 32 -4.02 -6.57 2.93
C ALA A 32 -2.98 -7.44 3.66
N ASN A 33 -2.97 -8.75 3.40
CA ASN A 33 -1.94 -9.64 3.94
C ASN A 33 -0.56 -9.33 3.38
N TYR A 34 -0.45 -8.96 2.10
CA TYR A 34 0.80 -8.50 1.52
C TYR A 34 1.32 -7.25 2.24
N VAL A 35 0.48 -6.22 2.41
CA VAL A 35 0.84 -4.97 3.11
C VAL A 35 1.35 -5.25 4.52
N ARG A 36 0.58 -6.00 5.31
CA ARG A 36 0.97 -6.37 6.69
C ARG A 36 2.31 -7.09 6.71
N ARG A 37 2.50 -8.07 5.81
CA ARG A 37 3.74 -8.84 5.74
C ARG A 37 4.94 -7.97 5.39
N MET A 38 4.81 -7.02 4.47
CA MET A 38 5.92 -6.13 4.13
C MET A 38 6.29 -5.26 5.33
N ILE A 39 5.29 -4.64 5.98
CA ILE A 39 5.46 -3.78 7.15
C ILE A 39 6.13 -4.53 8.32
N THR A 40 5.85 -5.81 8.52
CA THR A 40 6.44 -6.61 9.62
C THR A 40 7.77 -7.27 9.27
N LYS A 41 8.02 -7.56 7.99
CA LYS A 41 9.22 -8.27 7.54
C LYS A 41 10.44 -7.35 7.49
N ASP A 42 10.27 -6.16 6.93
CA ASP A 42 11.36 -5.25 6.61
C ASP A 42 11.36 -4.06 7.56
N ARG A 43 12.54 -3.66 8.03
CA ARG A 43 12.70 -2.59 9.02
C ARG A 43 12.15 -1.25 8.52
N VAL A 44 12.44 -0.89 7.27
CA VAL A 44 11.95 0.34 6.63
C VAL A 44 11.22 -0.03 5.36
N VAL A 45 9.95 0.34 5.28
CA VAL A 45 9.11 0.12 4.11
C VAL A 45 8.55 1.43 3.62
N ILE A 46 8.66 1.68 2.32
CA ILE A 46 8.16 2.89 1.66
C ILE A 46 7.19 2.46 0.56
N PHE A 47 5.89 2.59 0.80
CA PHE A 47 4.92 2.51 -0.28
C PHE A 47 5.01 3.79 -1.10
N SER A 48 5.33 3.65 -2.38
CA SER A 48 5.87 4.70 -3.25
C SER A 48 5.16 4.70 -4.60
N LYS A 49 5.45 5.72 -5.42
CA LYS A 49 5.28 5.66 -6.87
C LYS A 49 6.52 6.17 -7.58
N THR A 50 6.85 5.59 -8.73
CA THR A 50 8.10 5.89 -9.47
C THR A 50 8.23 7.36 -9.89
N TYR A 51 7.10 8.01 -10.16
CA TYR A 51 7.02 9.40 -10.63
C TYR A 51 6.80 10.43 -9.50
N CYS A 52 6.81 10.01 -8.23
CA CYS A 52 6.44 10.86 -7.11
C CYS A 52 7.65 11.50 -6.43
N TYR A 53 7.82 12.82 -6.62
CA TYR A 53 8.85 13.61 -5.95
C TYR A 53 8.92 13.42 -4.43
N TYR A 54 7.77 13.39 -3.74
CA TYR A 54 7.76 13.18 -2.28
C TYR A 54 8.21 11.78 -1.86
N SER A 55 8.05 10.79 -2.73
CA SER A 55 8.56 9.43 -2.49
C SER A 55 10.08 9.42 -2.59
N ASP A 56 10.64 10.09 -3.60
CA ASP A 56 12.09 10.25 -3.73
C ASP A 56 12.68 11.04 -2.56
N LEU A 57 11.99 12.09 -2.10
CA LEU A 57 12.40 12.85 -0.91
C LEU A 57 12.52 11.96 0.33
N ALA A 58 11.57 11.03 0.54
CA ALA A 58 11.62 10.08 1.66
C ALA A 58 12.79 9.11 1.51
N LYS A 59 12.93 8.46 0.34
CA LYS A 59 14.01 7.52 0.01
C LYS A 59 15.39 8.16 0.23
N GLU A 60 15.55 9.41 -0.19
CA GLU A 60 16.79 10.16 -0.02
C GLU A 60 17.19 10.32 1.46
N GLN A 61 16.24 10.48 2.39
CA GLN A 61 16.57 10.60 3.82
C GLN A 61 17.21 9.33 4.36
N PHE A 62 16.71 8.15 3.96
CA PHE A 62 17.29 6.88 4.38
C PHE A 62 18.62 6.60 3.67
N ASN A 63 18.73 6.94 2.37
CA ASN A 63 19.99 6.85 1.62
C ASN A 63 21.11 7.69 2.28
N LYS A 64 20.82 8.94 2.68
CA LYS A 64 21.77 9.81 3.38
C LYS A 64 22.29 9.23 4.71
N LEU A 65 21.49 8.37 5.34
CA LEU A 65 21.83 7.69 6.59
C LEU A 65 22.43 6.30 6.35
N ASN A 66 22.61 5.88 5.10
CA ASN A 66 23.01 4.52 4.71
C ASN A 66 22.11 3.43 5.33
N VAL A 67 20.81 3.72 5.47
CA VAL A 67 19.83 2.76 5.96
C VAL A 67 19.14 2.07 4.79
N PRO A 68 19.19 0.73 4.71
CA PRO A 68 18.46 0.00 3.68
C PRO A 68 16.95 0.11 3.92
N PHE A 69 16.20 0.22 2.83
CA PHE A 69 14.74 0.22 2.82
C PHE A 69 14.19 -0.59 1.65
N VAL A 70 12.93 -1.01 1.77
CA VAL A 70 12.18 -1.61 0.67
C VAL A 70 11.18 -0.59 0.15
N ALA A 71 11.33 -0.20 -1.11
CA ALA A 71 10.32 0.60 -1.81
C ALA A 71 9.36 -0.31 -2.58
N ILE A 72 8.06 -0.07 -2.41
CA ILE A 72 6.99 -0.78 -3.12
C ILE A 72 6.34 0.23 -4.05
N GLU A 73 6.68 0.16 -5.33
CA GLU A 73 6.17 1.07 -6.36
C GLU A 73 4.75 0.65 -6.78
N LEU A 74 3.75 1.36 -6.26
CA LEU A 74 2.33 1.00 -6.44
C LEU A 74 1.84 1.18 -7.88
N ASP A 75 2.48 2.06 -8.65
CA ASP A 75 2.16 2.29 -10.06
C ASP A 75 2.66 1.18 -10.99
N GLU A 76 3.61 0.35 -10.54
CA GLU A 76 4.13 -0.81 -11.30
C GLU A 76 3.42 -2.12 -10.92
N ARG A 77 2.39 -2.06 -10.07
CA ARG A 77 1.65 -3.22 -9.57
C ARG A 77 0.22 -3.24 -10.05
N GLU A 78 -0.24 -4.41 -10.49
CA GLU A 78 -1.64 -4.63 -10.86
C GLU A 78 -2.60 -4.39 -9.67
N ASP A 79 -2.21 -4.81 -8.46
CA ASP A 79 -2.98 -4.61 -7.22
C ASP A 79 -2.68 -3.27 -6.52
N GLY A 80 -1.94 -2.36 -7.16
CA GLY A 80 -1.46 -1.12 -6.55
C GLY A 80 -2.58 -0.20 -6.05
N ARG A 81 -3.69 -0.11 -6.78
CA ARG A 81 -4.87 0.67 -6.34
C ARG A 81 -5.53 0.08 -5.09
N VAL A 82 -5.62 -1.25 -5.02
CA VAL A 82 -6.21 -1.95 -3.87
C VAL A 82 -5.32 -1.74 -2.64
N ILE A 83 -4.00 -1.87 -2.80
CA ILE A 83 -3.03 -1.54 -1.75
C ILE A 83 -3.17 -0.09 -1.30
N GLN A 84 -3.33 0.86 -2.23
CA GLN A 84 -3.49 2.29 -1.92
C GLN A 84 -4.75 2.55 -1.09
N SER A 85 -5.86 1.86 -1.36
CA SER A 85 -7.08 1.92 -0.53
C SER A 85 -6.87 1.32 0.86
N ILE A 86 -6.16 0.20 0.98
CA ILE A 86 -5.82 -0.39 2.28
C ILE A 86 -4.94 0.56 3.10
N LEU A 87 -3.96 1.20 2.46
CA LEU A 87 -3.12 2.20 3.11
C LEU A 87 -3.94 3.41 3.58
N GLU A 88 -4.91 3.86 2.78
CA GLU A 88 -5.83 4.93 3.17
C GLU A 88 -6.65 4.57 4.41
N GLU A 89 -7.18 3.35 4.49
CA GLU A 89 -7.87 2.86 5.69
C GLU A 89 -6.93 2.82 6.91
N MET A 90 -5.67 2.41 6.73
CA MET A 90 -4.70 2.28 7.81
C MET A 90 -4.15 3.63 8.30
N THR A 91 -3.95 4.59 7.40
CA THR A 91 -3.20 5.84 7.69
C THR A 91 -4.04 7.10 7.54
N GLY A 92 -5.31 6.97 7.17
CA GLY A 92 -6.24 8.08 6.96
C GLY A 92 -6.05 8.86 5.66
N SER A 93 -5.23 8.39 4.71
CA SER A 93 -5.09 9.04 3.40
C SER A 93 -4.44 8.12 2.35
N SER A 94 -4.86 8.26 1.10
CA SER A 94 -4.34 7.52 -0.06
C SER A 94 -3.06 8.09 -0.68
N THR A 95 -2.52 9.21 -0.22
CA THR A 95 -1.30 9.80 -0.81
C THR A 95 -0.04 8.93 -0.61
N VAL A 96 0.91 9.03 -1.54
CA VAL A 96 2.25 8.45 -1.42
C VAL A 96 3.29 9.55 -1.15
N PRO A 97 4.39 9.24 -0.44
CA PRO A 97 4.71 7.93 0.12
C PRO A 97 3.97 7.64 1.44
N ARG A 98 3.85 6.36 1.79
CA ARG A 98 3.53 5.90 3.15
C ARG A 98 4.72 5.15 3.71
N VAL A 99 5.32 5.70 4.75
CA VAL A 99 6.59 5.21 5.30
C VAL A 99 6.34 4.55 6.65
N TYR A 100 6.91 3.35 6.81
CA TYR A 100 6.88 2.58 8.03
C TYR A 100 8.30 2.30 8.51
N ILE A 101 8.51 2.36 9.83
CA ILE A 101 9.75 1.95 10.50
C ILE A 101 9.38 0.98 11.62
N ASP A 102 10.01 -0.20 11.66
CA ASP A 102 9.80 -1.23 12.68
C ASP A 102 8.30 -1.56 12.90
N GLY A 103 7.53 -1.57 11.80
CA GLY A 103 6.11 -1.84 11.79
C GLY A 103 5.19 -0.63 12.08
N GLU A 104 5.73 0.50 12.52
CA GLU A 104 4.97 1.70 12.87
C GLU A 104 4.88 2.68 11.68
N PHE A 105 3.70 3.26 11.46
CA PHE A 105 3.50 4.31 10.45
C PHE A 105 4.06 5.64 10.94
N ILE A 106 4.99 6.24 10.18
CA ILE A 106 5.69 7.46 10.62
C ILE A 106 5.31 8.71 9.80
N GLY A 107 4.56 8.55 8.71
CA GLY A 107 4.07 9.66 7.88
C GLY A 107 4.40 9.55 6.38
N GLY A 108 4.29 10.68 5.70
CA GLY A 108 4.68 10.85 4.29
C GLY A 108 6.06 11.49 4.11
N GLY A 109 6.42 11.85 2.88
CA GLY A 109 7.78 12.29 2.56
C GLY A 109 8.21 13.57 3.30
N THR A 110 7.30 14.53 3.44
CA THR A 110 7.54 15.75 4.22
C THR A 110 7.75 15.45 5.71
N ASP A 111 7.05 14.46 6.26
CA ASP A 111 7.18 14.09 7.67
C ASP A 111 8.52 13.42 7.93
N VAL A 112 8.95 12.49 7.06
CA VAL A 112 10.28 11.87 7.14
C VAL A 112 11.39 12.92 7.04
N PHE A 113 11.27 13.87 6.11
CA PHE A 113 12.22 14.98 5.99
C PHE A 113 12.32 15.79 7.28
N LYS A 114 11.18 16.15 7.90
CA LYS A 114 11.15 16.87 9.18
C LYS A 114 11.78 16.05 10.31
N LEU A 115 11.48 14.75 10.40
CA LEU A 115 12.05 13.84 11.39
C LEU A 115 13.57 13.71 11.24
N ASN A 116 14.10 13.68 10.01
CA ASN A 116 15.53 13.67 9.78
C ASN A 116 16.18 14.99 10.22
N LYS A 117 15.58 16.12 9.85
CA LYS A 117 16.07 17.45 10.21
C LYS A 117 16.10 17.68 11.73
N SER A 118 15.13 17.15 12.47
CA SER A 118 15.10 17.26 13.93
C SER A 118 16.05 16.27 14.64
N GLY A 119 16.62 15.30 13.93
CA GLY A 119 17.42 14.21 14.49
C GLY A 119 16.61 13.02 14.99
N LYS A 120 15.28 13.16 15.14
CA LYS A 120 14.39 12.11 15.64
C LYS A 120 14.39 10.86 14.74
N LEU A 121 14.58 11.01 13.43
CA LEU A 121 14.69 9.86 12.53
C LEU A 121 15.89 8.96 12.89
N LYS A 122 17.02 9.55 13.27
CA LYS A 122 18.21 8.79 13.71
C LYS A 122 17.96 8.06 15.02
N GLU A 123 17.23 8.68 15.95
CA GLU A 123 16.81 8.07 17.20
C GLU A 123 15.94 6.84 16.95
N MET A 124 14.91 6.98 16.10
CA MET A 124 14.03 5.86 15.70
C MET A 124 14.81 4.74 15.00
N LEU A 125 15.85 5.09 14.24
CA LEU A 125 16.70 4.13 13.55
C LEU A 125 17.84 3.59 14.44
N HIS A 126 17.93 4.01 15.70
CA HIS A 126 19.00 3.66 16.63
C HIS A 126 20.41 3.91 16.06
N ILE A 127 20.57 4.98 15.28
CA ILE A 127 21.86 5.42 14.72
C ILE A 127 22.50 6.40 15.70
N GLN A 128 23.62 5.99 16.30
CA GLN A 128 24.38 6.86 17.20
C GLN A 128 25.12 7.94 16.40
N LYS A 129 25.29 9.12 17.04
CA LYS A 129 26.07 10.24 16.48
C LYS A 129 27.56 9.92 16.43
#